data_AF-A0A950GRN0-F1
#
_entry.id   AF-A0A950GRN0-F1
#
_cell.length_a   1.000
_cell.length_b   1.000
_cell.length_c   1.000
_cell.angle_alpha   90.00
_cell.angle_beta   90.00
_cell.angle_gamma   90.00
#
_symmetry.space_group_name_H-M   'P 1'
#
loop_
_entity.id
_entity.type
_entity.pdbx_description
1 polymer ?
#
loop_
_entity_poly.entity_id
_entity_poly.type
_entity_poly.pdbx_seq_one_letter_code
_entity_poly.pdbx_strand_id
1 'polypeptide(L)'
;MSIAETISPHIPYLRRFARALAGTQAGGDAYALATLEAIVADPKTLDVDLDVRAGLYRVFLTLWGSVPLNVQTHEEPKTSLTETADRSLEAITPRPR
;
A
#
# COMPACT_ATOMS: atom_id res chain seq x y z
N MET A 1 -6.65 -20.37 -18.42
CA MET A 1 -7.11 -19.00 -18.10
C MET A 1 -6.00 -18.05 -18.44
N SER A 2 -6.33 -16.86 -18.93
CA SER A 2 -5.36 -15.79 -19.13
C SER A 2 -4.97 -15.16 -17.79
N ILE A 3 -3.75 -14.62 -17.71
CA ILE A 3 -3.26 -13.95 -16.50
C ILE A 3 -4.15 -12.76 -16.10
N ALA A 4 -4.73 -12.08 -17.08
CA ALA A 4 -5.63 -10.95 -16.89
C ALA A 4 -6.94 -11.37 -16.21
N GLU A 5 -7.53 -12.50 -16.62
CA GLU A 5 -8.73 -13.05 -15.97
C GLU A 5 -8.46 -13.42 -14.51
N THR A 6 -7.26 -13.88 -14.20
CA THR A 6 -6.88 -14.26 -12.84
C THR A 6 -6.60 -13.05 -11.94
N ILE A 7 -6.00 -11.98 -12.49
CA ILE A 7 -5.66 -10.78 -11.71
C ILE A 7 -6.86 -9.85 -11.52
N SER A 8 -7.78 -9.77 -12.50
CA SER A 8 -8.91 -8.82 -12.51
C SER A 8 -9.69 -8.73 -11.19
N PRO A 9 -10.09 -9.86 -10.56
CA PRO A 9 -10.82 -9.84 -9.28
C PRO A 9 -10.05 -9.19 -8.12
N HIS A 10 -8.72 -9.10 -8.21
CA HIS A 10 -7.84 -8.57 -7.17
C HIS A 10 -7.54 -7.07 -7.32
N ILE A 11 -7.78 -6.48 -8.50
CA ILE A 11 -7.46 -5.07 -8.80
C ILE A 11 -8.12 -4.08 -7.82
N PRO A 12 -9.41 -4.20 -7.45
CA PRO A 12 -10.03 -3.27 -6.52
C PRO A 12 -9.34 -3.24 -5.14
N TYR A 13 -8.88 -4.41 -4.67
CA TYR A 13 -8.18 -4.54 -3.39
C TYR A 13 -6.75 -4.00 -3.47
N LEU A 14 -6.07 -4.24 -4.59
CA LEU A 14 -4.75 -3.65 -4.86
C LEU A 14 -4.84 -2.12 -4.84
N ARG A 15 -5.82 -1.52 -5.52
CA ARG A 15 -6.03 -0.06 -5.51
C ARG A 15 -6.31 0.48 -4.11
N ARG A 16 -7.15 -0.21 -3.33
CA ARG A 16 -7.44 0.18 -1.94
C ARG A 16 -6.16 0.19 -1.10
N PHE A 17 -5.33 -0.85 -1.24
CA PHE A 17 -4.05 -0.97 -0.56
C PHE A 17 -3.07 0.13 -0.99
N ALA A 18 -2.89 0.31 -2.30
CA ALA A 18 -1.99 1.31 -2.86
C ALA A 18 -2.32 2.74 -2.40
N ARG A 19 -3.61 3.09 -2.33
CA ARG A 19 -4.07 4.40 -1.83
C ARG A 19 -3.83 4.58 -0.34
N ALA A 20 -3.96 3.50 0.45
CA ALA A 20 -3.64 3.54 1.87
C ALA A 20 -2.15 3.79 2.11
N LEU A 21 -1.27 3.22 1.28
CA LEU A 21 0.17 3.44 1.37
C LEU A 21 0.60 4.81 0.83
N ALA A 22 0.04 5.24 -0.31
CA ALA A 22 0.39 6.49 -0.96
C ALA A 22 -0.25 7.74 -0.33
N GLY A 23 -1.21 7.58 0.58
CA GLY A 23 -1.95 8.68 1.21
C GLY A 23 -2.89 9.46 0.28
N THR A 24 -2.85 9.21 -1.02
CA THR A 24 -3.66 9.91 -2.02
C THR A 24 -4.23 8.95 -3.06
N GLN A 25 -5.38 9.33 -3.65
CA GLN A 25 -5.99 8.56 -4.73
C GLN A 25 -5.10 8.50 -5.97
N ALA A 26 -4.53 9.64 -6.38
CA ALA A 26 -3.70 9.73 -7.57
C ALA A 26 -2.39 8.94 -7.43
N GLY A 27 -1.68 9.09 -6.30
CA GLY A 27 -0.45 8.32 -6.04
C GLY A 27 -0.71 6.81 -5.97
N GLY A 28 -1.77 6.41 -5.26
CA GLY A 28 -2.13 4.99 -5.15
C GLY A 28 -2.52 4.37 -6.49
N ASP A 29 -3.32 5.06 -7.30
CA ASP A 29 -3.70 4.57 -8.62
C ASP A 29 -2.49 4.52 -9.58
N ALA A 30 -1.53 5.44 -9.46
CA ALA A 30 -0.29 5.41 -10.24
C ALA A 30 0.59 4.19 -9.91
N TYR A 31 0.76 3.85 -8.63
CA TYR A 31 1.50 2.64 -8.25
C TYR A 31 0.78 1.35 -8.68
N ALA A 32 -0.56 1.32 -8.60
CA ALA A 32 -1.34 0.19 -9.08
C ALA A 32 -1.18 0.00 -10.59
N LEU A 33 -1.19 1.09 -11.37
CA LEU A 33 -0.94 1.06 -12.82
C LEU A 33 0.47 0.54 -13.12
N ALA A 34 1.49 1.12 -12.48
CA ALA A 34 2.89 0.72 -12.70
C ALA A 34 3.15 -0.76 -12.32
N THR A 35 2.44 -1.28 -11.32
CA THR A 35 2.47 -2.71 -10.99
C THR A 35 1.93 -3.57 -12.13
N LEU A 36 0.81 -3.18 -12.73
CA LEU A 36 0.23 -3.92 -13.86
C LEU A 36 1.10 -3.80 -15.12
N GLU A 37 1.68 -2.62 -15.38
CA GLU A 37 2.63 -2.41 -16.47
C GLU A 37 3.88 -3.29 -16.31
N ALA A 38 4.40 -3.44 -15.09
CA ALA A 38 5.52 -4.33 -14.80
C ALA A 38 5.19 -5.81 -15.11
N ILE A 39 3.97 -6.26 -14.77
CA ILE A 39 3.52 -7.63 -15.06
C ILE A 39 3.32 -7.84 -16.56
N VAL A 40 2.83 -6.83 -17.29
CA VAL A 40 2.70 -6.90 -18.75
C VAL A 40 4.07 -6.95 -19.43
N ALA A 41 5.04 -6.17 -18.92
CA ALA A 41 6.40 -6.13 -19.45
C ALA A 41 7.17 -7.43 -19.19
N ASP A 42 7.03 -8.02 -18.01
CA ASP A 42 7.59 -9.33 -17.67
C ASP A 42 6.61 -10.16 -16.83
N PRO A 43 5.81 -11.05 -17.46
CA PRO A 43 4.85 -11.90 -16.76
C PRO A 43 5.47 -12.85 -15.74
N LYS A 44 6.79 -13.13 -15.83
CA LYS A 44 7.49 -14.02 -14.87
C LYS A 44 7.70 -13.36 -13.51
N THR A 45 7.50 -12.05 -13.41
CA THR A 45 7.52 -11.32 -12.12
C THR A 45 6.40 -11.80 -11.20
N LEU A 46 5.29 -12.26 -11.76
CA LEU A 46 4.22 -12.92 -11.02
C LEU A 46 4.64 -14.36 -10.75
N ASP A 47 4.92 -14.64 -9.48
CA ASP A 47 5.26 -16.00 -9.05
C ASP A 47 4.08 -16.96 -9.27
N VAL A 48 4.33 -18.05 -9.99
CA VAL A 48 3.33 -19.09 -10.22
C VAL A 48 3.19 -20.04 -9.03
N ASP A 49 4.19 -20.06 -8.13
CA ASP A 49 4.16 -20.88 -6.92
C ASP A 49 3.40 -20.21 -5.76
N LEU A 50 3.12 -18.90 -5.89
CA LEU A 50 2.31 -18.15 -4.94
C LEU A 50 0.84 -18.11 -5.37
N ASP A 51 -0.03 -17.92 -4.39
CA ASP A 51 -1.38 -17.43 -4.66
C ASP A 51 -1.30 -16.11 -5.45
N VAL A 52 -2.17 -15.95 -6.45
CA VAL A 52 -2.12 -14.82 -7.41
C VAL A 52 -2.22 -13.48 -6.68
N ARG A 53 -3.02 -13.41 -5.62
CA ARG A 53 -3.11 -12.21 -4.78
C ARG A 53 -1.78 -11.93 -4.10
N ALA A 54 -1.13 -12.94 -3.52
CA ALA A 54 0.16 -12.78 -2.87
C ALA A 54 1.24 -12.35 -3.88
N GLY A 55 1.28 -12.96 -5.07
CA GLY A 55 2.18 -12.57 -6.16
C GLY A 55 2.00 -11.11 -6.58
N LEU A 56 0.75 -10.67 -6.77
CA LEU A 56 0.42 -9.29 -7.15
C LEU A 56 0.91 -8.27 -6.12
N TYR A 57 0.70 -8.55 -4.84
CA TYR A 57 1.16 -7.67 -3.76
C TYR A 57 2.68 -7.69 -3.60
N ARG A 58 3.34 -8.82 -3.90
CA ARG A 58 4.80 -8.90 -3.92
C ARG A 58 5.39 -7.98 -4.98
N VAL A 59 4.89 -8.05 -6.22
CA VAL A 59 5.33 -7.15 -7.31
C VAL A 59 5.12 -5.69 -6.93
N PHE A 60 3.94 -5.36 -6.38
CA PHE A 60 3.65 -4.01 -5.88
C PHE A 60 4.68 -3.56 -4.82
N LEU A 61 4.95 -4.38 -3.81
CA LEU A 61 5.84 -4.02 -2.70
C LEU A 61 7.30 -3.90 -3.16
N THR A 62 7.74 -4.72 -4.12
CA THR A 62 9.06 -4.57 -4.75
C THR A 62 9.19 -3.22 -5.43
N LEU A 63 8.18 -2.81 -6.21
CA LEU A 63 8.17 -1.51 -6.87
C LEU A 63 8.10 -0.37 -5.84
N TRP A 64 7.23 -0.50 -4.83
CA TRP A 64 7.11 0.47 -3.74
C TRP A 64 8.44 0.68 -3.02
N GLY A 65 9.15 -0.40 -2.67
CA GLY A 65 10.44 -0.34 -1.98
C GLY A 65 11.60 0.18 -2.84
N SER A 66 11.47 0.13 -4.16
CA SER A 66 12.49 0.69 -5.07
C SER A 66 12.55 2.22 -5.08
N VAL A 67 11.52 2.89 -4.57
CA VAL A 67 11.46 4.35 -4.45
C VAL A 67 11.93 4.75 -3.04
N PRO A 68 13.10 5.39 -2.88
CA PRO A 68 13.65 5.68 -1.57
C PRO A 68 12.74 6.52 -0.67
N LEU A 69 11.95 7.43 -1.26
CA LEU A 69 11.00 8.29 -0.55
C LEU A 69 9.91 7.50 0.18
N ASN A 70 9.54 6.32 -0.32
CA ASN A 70 8.50 5.49 0.29
C ASN A 70 8.96 4.77 1.56
N VAL A 71 10.28 4.62 1.73
CA VAL A 71 10.91 3.92 2.86
C VAL A 71 11.35 4.92 3.94
N GLN A 72 11.39 6.22 3.61
CA GLN A 72 11.63 7.26 4.59
C GLN A 72 10.42 7.34 5.52
N THR A 73 10.59 6.89 6.75
CA THR A 73 9.66 7.24 7.83
C THR A 73 9.76 8.74 7.99
N HIS A 74 8.81 9.47 7.40
CA HIS A 74 8.55 10.83 7.83
C HIS A 74 8.05 10.70 9.27
N GLU A 75 8.91 10.99 10.25
CA GLU A 75 8.43 11.58 11.50
C GLU A 75 7.69 12.84 11.07
N GLU A 76 6.37 12.75 10.89
CA GLU A 76 5.59 13.94 10.65
C GLU A 76 5.88 14.88 11.82
N PRO A 77 6.29 16.13 11.57
CA PRO A 77 6.42 17.10 12.64
C PRO A 77 5.05 17.17 13.29
N LYS A 78 4.97 16.77 14.57
CA LYS A 78 3.71 16.77 15.31
C LYS A 78 3.10 18.16 15.16
N THR A 79 1.98 18.25 14.45
CA THR A 79 1.28 19.53 14.39
C THR A 79 0.79 19.84 15.81
N SER A 80 0.67 21.12 16.16
CA SER A 80 0.17 21.53 17.47
C SER A 80 -1.19 20.89 17.80
N LEU A 81 -1.99 20.59 16.78
CA LEU A 81 -3.25 19.86 16.91
C LEU A 81 -3.04 18.39 17.34
N THR A 82 -2.07 17.68 16.73
CA THR A 82 -1.74 16.30 17.10
C THR A 82 -1.18 16.22 18.52
N GLU A 83 -0.32 17.17 18.93
CA GLU A 83 0.21 17.24 20.30
C GLU A 83 -0.89 17.51 21.35
N THR A 84 -1.87 18.34 21.00
CA THR A 84 -3.01 18.63 21.88
C THR A 84 -3.94 17.43 21.99
N ALA A 85 -4.14 16.69 20.89
CA ALA A 85 -4.91 15.46 20.87
C ALA A 85 -4.25 14.37 21.73
N ASP A 86 -2.94 14.15 21.58
CA ASP A 86 -2.18 13.17 22.37
C ASP A 86 -2.28 13.48 23.87
N ARG A 87 -2.06 14.74 24.28
CA ARG A 87 -2.18 15.16 25.68
C ARG A 87 -3.58 14.97 26.24
N SER A 88 -4.60 15.21 25.41
CA SER A 88 -6.01 15.00 25.79
C SER A 88 -6.33 13.52 25.97
N LEU A 89 -5.75 12.63 25.16
CA LEU A 89 -5.92 11.19 25.27
C LEU A 89 -5.19 10.61 26.49
N GLU A 90 -3.99 11.11 26.81
CA GLU A 90 -3.25 10.76 28.02
C GLU A 90 -4.00 11.18 29.31
N ALA A 91 -4.77 12.27 29.24
CA ALA A 91 -5.60 12.74 30.35
C ALA A 91 -6.88 11.92 30.56
N ILE A 92 -7.25 11.03 29.62
CA ILE A 92 -8.38 10.12 29.82
C ILE A 92 -7.92 8.97 30.70
N THR A 93 -8.29 9.01 31.97
CA THR A 93 -8.01 7.92 32.92
C THR A 93 -8.60 6.61 32.37
N PRO A 94 -7.83 5.50 32.34
CA PRO A 94 -8.33 4.21 31.87
C PRO A 94 -9.58 3.81 32.64
N ARG A 95 -10.57 3.23 31.92
CA ARG A 95 -11.81 2.76 32.56
C ARG A 95 -11.48 1.79 33.69
N PRO A 96 -12.07 1.97 34.89
CA PRO A 96 -11.92 0.99 35.98
C PRO A 96 -12.43 -0.37 35.51
N ARG A 97 -11.69 -1.43 35.87
CA ARG A 97 -12.07 -2.83 35.59
C ARG A 97 -13.37 -3.22 36.28
#